data_AF-A0A970V0G8-F1
#
_entry.id   AF-A0A970V0G8-F1
#
_cell.length_a   1.000
_cell.length_b   1.000
_cell.length_c   1.000
_cell.angle_alpha   90.00
_cell.angle_beta   90.00
_cell.angle_gamma   90.00
#
_symmetry.space_group_name_H-M   'P 1'
#
loop_
_entity.id
_entity.type
_entity.pdbx_description
1 polymer ?
#
loop_
_entity_poly.entity_id
_entity_poly.type
_entity_poly.pdbx_seq_one_letter_code
_entity_poly.pdbx_strand_id
1 'polypeptide(L)'
;MRNRLLVGAVLAVLLVVVSLAHAALSPFVVTRIKQAVVYIEVTLTLPGGGESGGSGSGFVIARDGQVVTNAHVVSLDTEREEGGTVRATRRRVLVTFYSGTEQAKTYEAVVKRENPDLDLALLKIDLETPAYLELADSEAAVETTPVYVCGHPLGLKEISIHTGTISARRTWEGRRYIEHDAMSEPGNSGGPLADQDGRVVGIHSMTLTGGSRQTKFAIPSNVLRDWLATPPEQDPVAPKPGATVKSLLEEAGLEFKEEEDGIFSLPYEDNVNVKAHQWKDFFRVFVRFGEIPGKDLEGKGETALKALAFNYDDPVGRLSLWKHDEEDEQHMDLYWECQIPMSAASPKYVRILADVADSQAVNWQKLLRAENLEAPNFAYPGGELEELLPRLKAIIQATKLKFSEAEEYFSIKYDNEVTVHASIYKGMIYTHCYVSGMLGLTPQSQGRRALAFLEWNWYDDFGRLALDTDRDLVWESQVPYNFMTPDFFAILCETGSGQVADFWNAFGRVPLNGD
;
A
#
# COMPACT_ATOMS: atom_id res chain seq x y z
N MET A 1 -81.85 7.85 36.96
CA MET A 1 -82.58 8.11 35.69
C MET A 1 -82.17 9.48 35.16
N ARG A 2 -81.81 9.56 33.87
CA ARG A 2 -81.63 10.78 33.04
C ARG A 2 -80.50 11.77 33.40
N ASN A 3 -79.36 11.70 32.71
CA ASN A 3 -79.11 12.52 31.51
C ASN A 3 -77.74 12.19 30.90
N ARG A 4 -77.77 11.56 29.72
CA ARG A 4 -76.68 11.46 28.75
C ARG A 4 -76.92 12.52 27.67
N LEU A 5 -75.83 12.90 27.00
CA LEU A 5 -75.70 13.52 25.67
C LEU A 5 -75.45 15.03 25.61
N LEU A 6 -74.48 15.34 24.74
CA LEU A 6 -74.09 16.63 24.16
C LEU A 6 -73.10 17.49 24.94
N VAL A 7 -71.82 17.09 24.94
CA VAL A 7 -70.72 18.00 24.54
C VAL A 7 -69.74 17.18 23.70
N GLY A 8 -70.14 16.89 22.46
CA GLY A 8 -69.21 16.47 21.41
C GLY A 8 -68.74 17.71 20.66
N ALA A 9 -67.49 17.66 20.17
CA ALA A 9 -66.86 18.60 19.23
C ALA A 9 -66.11 19.82 19.80
N VAL A 10 -65.21 19.64 20.78
CA VAL A 10 -63.96 20.42 20.86
C VAL A 10 -62.83 19.55 21.45
N LEU A 11 -62.47 18.46 20.77
CA LEU A 11 -61.10 17.97 20.86
C LEU A 11 -60.53 18.08 19.46
N ALA A 12 -60.05 19.29 19.17
CA ALA A 12 -59.22 19.56 18.02
C ALA A 12 -58.04 18.59 18.08
N VAL A 13 -58.07 17.63 17.16
CA VAL A 13 -56.94 16.99 16.50
C VAL A 13 -55.60 17.61 16.94
N LEU A 14 -55.00 17.06 18.00
CA LEU A 14 -53.58 17.21 18.23
C LEU A 14 -52.90 16.31 17.20
N LEU A 15 -52.88 16.77 15.95
CA LEU A 15 -51.93 16.29 14.95
C LEU A 15 -50.57 16.74 15.48
N VAL A 16 -49.96 15.89 16.31
CA VAL A 16 -48.52 15.93 16.52
C VAL A 16 -47.93 15.50 15.17
N VAL A 17 -47.77 16.47 14.29
CA VAL A 17 -46.81 16.35 13.19
C VAL A 17 -45.46 16.33 13.92
N VAL A 18 -44.99 15.12 14.26
CA VAL A 18 -43.55 14.93 14.44
C VAL A 18 -42.98 15.20 13.07
N SER A 19 -42.63 16.46 12.83
CA SER A 19 -41.80 16.83 11.71
C SER A 19 -40.55 15.96 11.86
N LEU A 20 -40.37 15.02 10.93
CA LEU A 20 -39.06 14.47 10.64
C LEU A 20 -38.24 15.64 10.12
N ALA A 21 -37.72 16.45 11.05
CA ALA A 21 -36.72 17.44 10.75
C ALA A 21 -35.50 16.65 10.27
N HIS A 22 -35.41 16.44 8.96
CA HIS A 22 -34.11 16.27 8.33
C HIS A 22 -33.30 17.47 8.79
N ALA A 23 -32.28 17.22 9.61
CA ALA A 23 -31.49 18.26 10.24
C ALA A 23 -30.96 19.19 9.15
N ALA A 24 -31.56 20.36 9.00
CA ALA A 24 -30.99 21.39 8.16
C ALA A 24 -29.74 21.90 8.88
N LEU A 25 -28.63 22.06 8.15
CA LEU A 25 -27.44 22.68 8.70
C LEU A 25 -27.79 24.06 9.26
N SER A 26 -27.23 24.41 10.42
CA SER A 26 -27.39 25.76 10.94
C SER A 26 -26.79 26.78 9.96
N PRO A 27 -27.34 28.00 9.86
CA PRO A 27 -26.77 29.03 8.99
C PRO A 27 -25.28 29.29 9.23
N PHE A 28 -24.83 29.19 10.49
CA PHE A 28 -23.42 29.32 10.86
C PHE A 28 -22.55 28.22 10.25
N VAL A 29 -23.00 26.96 10.30
CA VAL A 29 -22.29 25.83 9.68
C VAL A 29 -22.25 26.00 8.16
N VAL A 30 -23.37 26.37 7.52
CA VAL A 30 -23.41 26.65 6.08
C VAL A 30 -22.42 27.75 5.69
N THR A 31 -22.38 28.86 6.43
CA THR A 31 -21.43 29.95 6.16
C THR A 31 -19.98 29.48 6.26
N ARG A 32 -19.64 28.72 7.31
CA ARG A 32 -18.28 28.20 7.50
C ARG A 32 -17.87 27.26 6.37
N ILE A 33 -18.75 26.35 5.95
CA ILE A 33 -18.50 25.46 4.81
C ILE A 33 -18.24 26.28 3.55
N LYS A 34 -19.10 27.26 3.22
CA LYS A 34 -18.93 28.11 2.04
C LYS A 34 -17.65 28.96 2.05
N GLN A 35 -17.11 29.26 3.23
CA GLN A 35 -15.85 30.00 3.39
C GLN A 35 -14.61 29.11 3.24
N ALA A 36 -14.73 27.82 3.60
CA ALA A 36 -13.61 26.88 3.62
C ALA A 36 -13.53 25.98 2.37
N VAL A 37 -14.65 25.73 1.70
CA VAL A 37 -14.68 24.97 0.44
C VAL A 37 -14.28 25.89 -0.71
N VAL A 38 -13.44 25.36 -1.60
CA VAL A 38 -12.83 26.10 -2.71
C VAL A 38 -13.06 25.40 -4.04
N TYR A 39 -13.12 26.21 -5.09
CA TYR A 39 -13.14 25.74 -6.48
C TYR A 39 -11.71 25.60 -6.98
N ILE A 40 -11.39 24.48 -7.64
CA ILE A 40 -10.06 24.17 -8.15
C ILE A 40 -10.11 24.10 -9.68
N GLU A 41 -9.21 24.81 -10.34
CA GLU A 41 -8.97 24.72 -11.77
C GLU A 41 -7.54 24.24 -12.03
N VAL A 42 -7.39 23.29 -12.96
CA VAL A 42 -6.10 22.74 -13.35
C VAL A 42 -5.90 22.91 -14.83
N THR A 43 -4.74 23.44 -15.21
CA THR A 43 -4.28 23.52 -16.59
C THR A 43 -3.04 22.67 -16.75
N LEU A 44 -3.09 21.72 -17.67
CA LEU A 44 -2.02 20.79 -18.02
C LEU A 44 -1.38 21.22 -19.34
N THR A 45 -0.05 21.25 -19.38
CA THR A 45 0.72 21.47 -20.62
C THR A 45 1.24 20.13 -21.13
N LEU A 46 0.71 19.67 -22.25
CA LEU A 46 1.02 18.38 -22.85
C LEU A 46 2.35 18.41 -23.63
N PRO A 47 3.02 17.24 -23.80
CA PRO A 47 4.12 17.12 -24.74
C PRO A 47 3.70 17.60 -26.14
N GLY A 48 4.43 18.55 -26.71
CA GLY A 48 4.08 19.19 -27.98
C GLY A 48 3.34 20.54 -27.86
N GLY A 49 3.07 21.01 -26.63
CA GLY A 49 2.61 22.38 -26.37
C GLY A 49 1.09 22.57 -26.36
N GLY A 50 0.30 21.49 -26.48
CA GLY A 50 -1.16 21.55 -26.27
C GLY A 50 -1.52 21.75 -24.79
N GLU A 51 -2.71 22.28 -24.52
CA GLU A 51 -3.24 22.43 -23.16
C GLU A 51 -4.48 21.56 -22.96
N SER A 52 -4.60 20.97 -21.77
CA SER A 52 -5.80 20.29 -21.29
C SER A 52 -6.23 20.90 -19.95
N GLY A 53 -7.53 20.90 -19.67
CA GLY A 53 -8.10 21.54 -18.48
C GLY A 53 -8.94 20.57 -17.66
N GLY A 54 -8.93 20.76 -16.35
CA GLY A 54 -9.77 20.04 -15.40
C GLY A 54 -10.27 20.98 -14.30
N SER A 55 -11.32 20.56 -13.59
CA SER A 55 -11.81 21.28 -12.43
C SER A 55 -12.33 20.33 -11.36
N GLY A 56 -12.36 20.80 -10.13
CA GLY A 56 -12.85 20.05 -8.99
C GLY A 56 -13.08 20.93 -7.77
N SER A 57 -13.24 20.29 -6.63
CA SER A 57 -13.44 20.93 -5.34
C SER A 57 -12.28 20.64 -4.40
N GLY A 58 -12.12 21.48 -3.40
CA GLY A 58 -11.24 21.22 -2.26
C GLY A 58 -11.76 21.92 -1.02
N PHE A 59 -11.07 21.73 0.09
CA PHE A 59 -11.39 22.45 1.32
C PHE A 59 -10.14 22.74 2.15
N VAL A 60 -10.18 23.87 2.84
CA VAL A 60 -9.12 24.30 3.74
C VAL A 60 -9.15 23.47 5.03
N ILE A 61 -7.99 22.95 5.45
CA ILE A 61 -7.83 22.18 6.69
C ILE A 61 -7.04 22.91 7.79
N ALA A 62 -6.35 24.00 7.44
CA ALA A 62 -5.58 24.79 8.38
C ALA A 62 -5.53 26.28 7.98
N ARG A 63 -5.30 27.14 8.98
CA ARG A 63 -5.24 28.61 8.80
C ARG A 63 -4.12 29.07 7.89
N ASP A 64 -3.05 28.29 7.79
CA ASP A 64 -1.88 28.61 6.98
C ASP A 64 -2.10 28.37 5.47
N GLY A 65 -3.31 28.06 5.01
CA GLY A 65 -3.58 27.88 3.57
C GLY A 65 -3.30 26.48 3.05
N GLN A 66 -3.41 25.46 3.89
CA GLN A 66 -3.44 24.07 3.45
C GLN A 66 -4.83 23.70 2.94
N VAL A 67 -4.89 23.18 1.71
CA VAL A 67 -6.12 22.76 1.04
C VAL A 67 -6.00 21.29 0.64
N VAL A 68 -7.02 20.50 0.95
CA VAL A 68 -7.12 19.11 0.54
C VAL A 68 -8.04 19.00 -0.67
N THR A 69 -7.67 18.12 -1.60
CA THR A 69 -8.49 17.68 -2.74
C THR A 69 -8.12 16.24 -3.11
N ASN A 70 -8.67 15.71 -4.19
CA ASN A 70 -8.28 14.40 -4.71
C ASN A 70 -7.03 14.46 -5.59
N ALA A 71 -6.26 13.38 -5.62
CA ALA A 71 -5.09 13.28 -6.49
C ALA A 71 -5.47 13.37 -7.97
N HIS A 72 -6.54 12.68 -8.38
CA HIS A 72 -6.98 12.71 -9.78
C HIS A 72 -7.39 14.11 -10.26
N VAL A 73 -7.86 15.00 -9.37
CA VAL A 73 -8.22 16.38 -9.73
C VAL A 73 -7.01 17.17 -10.18
N VAL A 74 -5.84 16.90 -9.59
CA VAL A 74 -4.59 17.65 -9.86
C VAL A 74 -3.56 16.85 -10.65
N SER A 75 -3.88 15.62 -11.05
CA SER A 75 -2.97 14.69 -11.72
C SER A 75 -2.30 15.30 -12.96
N LEU A 76 -1.06 14.88 -13.21
CA LEU A 76 -0.35 15.18 -14.47
C LEU A 76 -0.80 14.26 -15.61
N ASP A 77 -1.45 13.15 -15.30
CA ASP A 77 -1.88 12.17 -16.29
C ASP A 77 -3.31 12.50 -16.76
N THR A 78 -3.51 12.56 -18.07
CA THR A 78 -4.82 12.81 -18.70
C THR A 78 -5.05 11.82 -19.84
N GLU A 79 -6.30 11.45 -20.08
CA GLU A 79 -6.67 10.63 -21.23
C GLU A 79 -6.60 11.44 -22.53
N ARG A 80 -6.24 10.76 -23.62
CA ARG A 80 -6.30 11.28 -24.99
C ARG A 80 -7.67 11.01 -25.59
N GLU A 81 -8.12 11.89 -26.49
CA GLU A 81 -9.36 11.67 -27.26
C GLU A 81 -9.33 10.37 -28.09
N GLU A 82 -8.16 9.99 -28.59
CA GLU A 82 -7.94 8.76 -29.37
C GLU A 82 -7.76 7.50 -28.49
N GLY A 83 -7.89 7.64 -27.17
CA GLY A 83 -7.61 6.60 -26.21
C GLY A 83 -6.14 6.57 -25.76
N GLY A 84 -5.92 6.11 -24.53
CA GLY A 84 -4.61 6.05 -23.89
C GLY A 84 -4.31 7.28 -23.02
N THR A 85 -3.34 7.14 -22.12
CA THR A 85 -2.97 8.15 -21.12
C THR A 85 -1.73 8.92 -21.58
N VAL A 86 -1.72 10.24 -21.39
CA VAL A 86 -0.54 11.08 -21.60
C VAL A 86 -0.20 11.84 -20.33
N ARG A 87 1.08 11.82 -19.97
CA ARG A 87 1.61 12.62 -18.87
C ARG A 87 1.96 14.01 -19.34
N ALA A 88 1.39 15.02 -18.70
CA ALA A 88 1.69 16.42 -18.92
C ALA A 88 3.11 16.76 -18.43
N THR A 89 3.74 17.70 -19.12
CA THR A 89 5.07 18.22 -18.75
C THR A 89 5.01 19.23 -17.60
N ARG A 90 3.86 19.90 -17.44
CA ARG A 90 3.61 20.89 -16.40
C ARG A 90 2.13 20.90 -16.03
N ARG A 91 1.86 21.20 -14.76
CA ARG A 91 0.53 21.58 -14.28
C ARG A 91 0.56 22.96 -13.64
N ARG A 92 -0.55 23.69 -13.78
CA ARG A 92 -0.86 24.90 -13.02
C ARG A 92 -2.17 24.67 -12.27
N VAL A 93 -2.18 24.94 -10.97
CA VAL A 93 -3.36 24.73 -10.11
C VAL A 93 -3.80 26.08 -9.54
N LEU A 94 -5.04 26.44 -9.79
CA LEU A 94 -5.68 27.66 -9.28
C LEU A 94 -6.77 27.28 -8.28
N VAL A 95 -6.80 28.00 -7.15
CA VAL A 95 -7.78 27.82 -6.08
C VAL A 95 -8.58 29.09 -5.92
N THR A 96 -9.89 29.01 -6.07
CA THR A 96 -10.81 30.15 -5.96
C THR A 96 -11.68 30.04 -4.72
N PHE A 97 -11.52 30.99 -3.80
CA PHE A 97 -12.39 31.18 -2.63
C PHE A 97 -13.63 31.96 -3.04
N TYR A 98 -14.74 31.74 -2.33
CA TYR A 98 -16.01 32.45 -2.55
C TYR A 98 -16.44 32.45 -4.03
N SER A 99 -16.14 31.35 -4.74
CA SER A 99 -16.39 31.22 -6.18
C SER A 99 -17.89 31.43 -6.47
N GLY A 100 -18.18 32.11 -7.58
CA GLY A 100 -19.54 32.50 -7.96
C GLY A 100 -20.10 33.72 -7.21
N THR A 101 -19.31 34.40 -6.39
CA THR A 101 -19.74 35.63 -5.67
C THR A 101 -18.86 36.83 -6.00
N GLU A 102 -19.29 38.04 -5.63
CA GLU A 102 -18.49 39.27 -5.75
C GLU A 102 -17.20 39.25 -4.89
N GLN A 103 -17.12 38.35 -3.90
CA GLN A 103 -15.97 38.19 -3.02
C GLN A 103 -14.94 37.19 -3.58
N ALA A 104 -15.17 36.65 -4.78
CA ALA A 104 -14.33 35.63 -5.36
C ALA A 104 -12.86 36.09 -5.46
N LYS A 105 -11.95 35.26 -4.97
CA LYS A 105 -10.50 35.49 -5.07
C LYS A 105 -9.78 34.21 -5.45
N THR A 106 -8.96 34.30 -6.49
CA THR A 106 -8.19 33.19 -7.03
C THR A 106 -6.72 33.33 -6.66
N TYR A 107 -6.13 32.21 -6.23
CA TYR A 107 -4.74 32.10 -5.86
C TYR A 107 -4.11 30.92 -6.59
N GLU A 108 -2.83 31.05 -6.94
CA GLU A 108 -2.06 29.92 -7.45
C GLU A 108 -1.65 29.02 -6.27
N ALA A 109 -1.84 27.71 -6.43
CA ALA A 109 -1.53 26.73 -5.41
C ALA A 109 -0.35 25.85 -5.86
N VAL A 110 0.47 25.47 -4.88
CA VAL A 110 1.54 24.49 -5.07
C VAL A 110 1.06 23.14 -4.55
N VAL A 111 1.19 22.09 -5.34
CA VAL A 111 0.97 20.72 -4.85
C VAL A 111 2.14 20.33 -3.96
N LYS A 112 1.87 20.14 -2.66
CA LYS A 112 2.89 19.81 -1.65
C LYS A 112 3.10 18.31 -1.50
N ARG A 113 2.02 17.52 -1.62
CA ARG A 113 2.03 16.07 -1.54
C ARG A 113 0.84 15.53 -2.32
N GLU A 114 1.01 14.38 -2.94
CA GLU A 114 -0.02 13.73 -3.75
C GLU A 114 0.19 12.23 -3.65
N ASN A 115 -0.89 11.51 -3.38
CA ASN A 115 -0.91 10.05 -3.33
C ASN A 115 -2.06 9.54 -4.20
N PRO A 116 -1.78 9.06 -5.43
CA PRO A 116 -2.78 8.45 -6.31
C PRO A 116 -3.43 7.18 -5.74
N ASP A 117 -2.73 6.48 -4.85
CA ASP A 117 -3.20 5.26 -4.19
C ASP A 117 -4.21 5.52 -3.06
N LEU A 118 -4.18 6.70 -2.46
CA LEU A 118 -5.23 7.17 -1.57
C LEU A 118 -6.25 8.08 -2.27
N ASP A 119 -5.94 8.49 -3.50
CA ASP A 119 -6.63 9.57 -4.21
C ASP A 119 -6.68 10.87 -3.40
N LEU A 120 -5.56 11.24 -2.75
CA LEU A 120 -5.43 12.44 -1.92
C LEU A 120 -4.34 13.37 -2.45
N ALA A 121 -4.61 14.68 -2.44
CA ALA A 121 -3.62 15.71 -2.69
C ALA A 121 -3.71 16.84 -1.65
N LEU A 122 -2.53 17.29 -1.21
CA LEU A 122 -2.35 18.43 -0.33
C LEU A 122 -1.78 19.59 -1.13
N LEU A 123 -2.53 20.68 -1.18
CA LEU A 123 -2.16 21.93 -1.82
C LEU A 123 -1.78 22.96 -0.76
N LYS A 124 -0.89 23.88 -1.15
CA LYS A 124 -0.55 25.06 -0.36
C LYS A 124 -0.77 26.31 -1.19
N ILE A 125 -1.53 27.24 -0.63
CA ILE A 125 -1.65 28.61 -1.11
C ILE A 125 -0.89 29.56 -0.18
N ASP A 126 -0.40 30.68 -0.70
CA ASP A 126 0.26 31.71 0.10
C ASP A 126 -0.77 32.73 0.62
N LEU A 127 -1.60 32.27 1.56
CA LEU A 127 -2.69 33.05 2.15
C LEU A 127 -3.03 32.51 3.54
N GLU A 128 -3.24 33.41 4.50
CA GLU A 128 -3.92 33.06 5.75
C GLU A 128 -5.43 32.97 5.52
N THR A 129 -6.01 31.78 5.74
CA THR A 129 -7.38 31.48 5.30
C THR A 129 -8.43 31.98 6.30
N PRO A 130 -9.59 32.45 5.79
CA PRO A 130 -10.63 33.02 6.65
C PRO A 130 -11.36 31.96 7.49
N ALA A 131 -11.43 30.72 6.99
CA ALA A 131 -12.05 29.57 7.65
C ALA A 131 -11.37 28.27 7.19
N TYR A 132 -11.46 27.24 8.04
CA TYR A 132 -11.06 25.87 7.72
C TYR A 132 -12.06 24.89 8.35
N LEU A 133 -12.04 23.65 7.87
CA LEU A 133 -12.87 22.56 8.38
C LEU A 133 -12.01 21.60 9.23
N GLU A 134 -12.59 21.12 10.32
CA GLU A 134 -11.97 20.13 11.19
C GLU A 134 -12.28 18.72 10.69
N LEU A 135 -11.34 17.79 10.86
CA LEU A 135 -11.55 16.37 10.55
C LEU A 135 -12.28 15.69 11.72
N ALA A 136 -13.45 15.12 11.46
CA ALA A 136 -14.15 14.24 12.39
C ALA A 136 -13.44 12.89 12.50
N ASP A 137 -13.73 12.14 13.57
CA ASP A 137 -13.41 10.71 13.59
C ASP A 137 -14.37 9.99 12.64
N SER A 138 -13.85 9.56 11.48
CA SER A 138 -14.68 8.89 10.50
C SER A 138 -15.24 7.58 11.03
N GLU A 139 -14.60 6.85 11.95
CA GLU A 139 -15.10 5.55 12.42
C GLU A 139 -16.33 5.68 13.33
N ALA A 140 -16.56 6.86 13.93
CA ALA A 140 -17.73 7.14 14.73
C ALA A 140 -19.02 7.34 13.90
N ALA A 141 -18.89 7.68 12.61
CA ALA A 141 -20.02 7.92 11.73
C ALA A 141 -20.55 6.60 11.12
N VAL A 142 -21.55 6.00 11.76
CA VAL A 142 -22.15 4.72 11.32
C VAL A 142 -23.16 4.92 10.18
N GLU A 143 -23.61 3.83 9.58
CA GLU A 143 -24.69 3.84 8.58
C GLU A 143 -25.91 4.63 9.09
N THR A 144 -26.62 5.28 8.17
CA THR A 144 -27.74 6.22 8.38
C THR A 144 -27.36 7.58 9.00
N THR A 145 -26.09 7.81 9.37
CA THR A 145 -25.63 9.13 9.83
C THR A 145 -25.84 10.17 8.72
N PRO A 146 -26.53 11.30 9.00
CA PRO A 146 -26.72 12.37 8.02
C PRO A 146 -25.40 13.05 7.67
N VAL A 147 -25.19 13.26 6.37
CA VAL A 147 -23.97 13.85 5.81
C VAL A 147 -24.29 14.81 4.67
N TYR A 148 -23.35 15.70 4.37
CA TYR A 148 -23.51 16.74 3.35
C TYR A 148 -22.31 16.74 2.40
N VAL A 149 -22.57 16.50 1.12
CA VAL A 149 -21.56 16.69 0.05
C VAL A 149 -21.53 18.17 -0.31
N CYS A 150 -20.36 18.77 -0.22
CA CYS A 150 -20.16 20.19 -0.45
C CYS A 150 -19.12 20.40 -1.56
N GLY A 151 -19.46 21.11 -2.63
CA GLY A 151 -18.54 21.25 -3.76
C GLY A 151 -19.08 22.08 -4.92
N HIS A 152 -18.38 22.02 -6.04
CA HIS A 152 -18.60 22.79 -7.26
C HIS A 152 -19.00 21.86 -8.41
N PRO A 153 -20.28 21.47 -8.50
CA PRO A 153 -20.73 20.50 -9.49
C PRO A 153 -20.59 21.03 -10.92
N LEU A 154 -20.20 20.16 -11.84
CA LEU A 154 -20.06 20.41 -13.28
C LEU A 154 -19.16 21.61 -13.64
N GLY A 155 -18.19 21.94 -12.77
CA GLY A 155 -17.34 23.11 -12.92
C GLY A 155 -18.09 24.45 -12.74
N LEU A 156 -19.31 24.41 -12.18
CA LEU A 156 -20.04 25.62 -11.82
C LEU A 156 -19.32 26.34 -10.69
N LYS A 157 -19.28 27.67 -10.80
CA LYS A 157 -18.55 28.49 -9.84
C LYS A 157 -19.23 28.52 -8.48
N GLU A 158 -20.54 28.40 -8.45
CA GLU A 158 -21.33 28.38 -7.22
C GLU A 158 -21.19 27.04 -6.48
N ILE A 159 -21.00 27.12 -5.17
CA ILE A 159 -20.97 25.95 -4.29
C ILE A 159 -22.38 25.36 -4.08
N SER A 160 -22.50 24.04 -4.20
CA SER A 160 -23.67 23.27 -3.78
C SER A 160 -23.42 22.55 -2.44
N ILE A 161 -24.50 22.31 -1.70
CA ILE A 161 -24.50 21.52 -0.46
C ILE A 161 -25.68 20.55 -0.54
N HIS A 162 -25.39 19.27 -0.73
CA HIS A 162 -26.39 18.23 -0.90
C HIS A 162 -26.44 17.31 0.32
N THR A 163 -27.63 17.12 0.88
CA THR A 163 -27.85 16.20 2.02
C THR A 163 -27.96 14.76 1.56
N GLY A 164 -27.55 13.84 2.43
CA GLY A 164 -27.80 12.40 2.34
C GLY A 164 -27.43 11.72 3.66
N THR A 165 -27.20 10.41 3.60
CA THR A 165 -26.77 9.57 4.72
C THR A 165 -25.65 8.63 4.30
N ILE A 166 -24.89 8.15 5.28
CA ILE A 166 -23.94 7.05 5.07
C ILE A 166 -24.73 5.77 4.80
N SER A 167 -24.44 5.11 3.68
CA SER A 167 -25.11 3.89 3.25
C SER A 167 -24.38 2.63 3.73
N ALA A 168 -23.05 2.62 3.68
CA ALA A 168 -22.21 1.48 4.05
C ALA A 168 -20.73 1.86 4.17
N ARG A 169 -19.94 0.99 4.82
CA ARG A 169 -18.48 0.94 4.71
C ARG A 169 -18.09 -0.10 3.66
N ARG A 170 -17.23 0.26 2.71
CA ARG A 170 -16.76 -0.69 1.68
C ARG A 170 -15.25 -0.70 1.58
N THR A 171 -14.72 -1.88 1.26
CA THR A 171 -13.37 -2.02 0.71
C THR A 171 -13.49 -2.31 -0.77
N TRP A 172 -12.87 -1.49 -1.61
CA TRP A 172 -12.83 -1.65 -3.06
C TRP A 172 -11.40 -1.45 -3.54
N GLU A 173 -10.88 -2.38 -4.35
CA GLU A 173 -9.49 -2.35 -4.85
C GLU A 173 -8.45 -2.09 -3.73
N GLY A 174 -8.63 -2.77 -2.59
CA GLY A 174 -7.75 -2.64 -1.42
C GLY A 174 -7.91 -1.34 -0.62
N ARG A 175 -8.82 -0.43 -1.00
CA ARG A 175 -9.02 0.86 -0.34
C ARG A 175 -10.34 0.90 0.43
N ARG A 176 -10.34 1.54 1.59
CA ARG A 176 -11.54 1.75 2.43
C ARG A 176 -12.29 3.01 2.00
N TYR A 177 -13.60 2.91 1.86
CA TYR A 177 -14.49 4.01 1.48
C TYR A 177 -15.73 4.08 2.37
N ILE A 178 -16.27 5.29 2.48
CA ILE A 178 -17.61 5.58 2.98
C ILE A 178 -18.55 5.66 1.77
N GLU A 179 -19.51 4.74 1.67
CA GLU A 179 -20.62 4.84 0.71
C GLU A 179 -21.67 5.81 1.27
N HIS A 180 -22.19 6.72 0.43
CA HIS A 180 -23.30 7.61 0.80
C HIS A 180 -24.31 7.77 -0.35
N ASP A 181 -25.51 8.27 -0.04
CA ASP A 181 -26.56 8.51 -1.03
C ASP A 181 -26.73 9.99 -1.44
N ALA A 182 -26.09 10.92 -0.72
CA ALA A 182 -26.16 12.36 -0.98
C ALA A 182 -25.92 12.69 -2.46
N MET A 183 -26.72 13.57 -3.07
CA MET A 183 -26.56 13.97 -4.47
C MET A 183 -25.14 14.50 -4.75
N SER A 184 -24.56 14.08 -5.88
CA SER A 184 -23.25 14.51 -6.32
C SER A 184 -23.11 14.34 -7.83
N GLU A 185 -22.43 15.29 -8.44
CA GLU A 185 -22.05 15.35 -9.85
C GLU A 185 -20.51 15.45 -9.98
N PRO A 186 -19.94 15.13 -11.16
CA PRO A 186 -18.55 15.46 -11.46
C PRO A 186 -18.23 16.91 -11.08
N GLY A 187 -17.07 17.19 -10.51
CA GLY A 187 -16.70 18.51 -9.97
C GLY A 187 -16.86 18.65 -8.46
N ASN A 188 -17.70 17.84 -7.81
CA ASN A 188 -17.70 17.74 -6.34
C ASN A 188 -16.49 16.97 -5.80
N SER A 189 -15.78 16.21 -6.65
CA SER A 189 -14.58 15.46 -6.28
C SER A 189 -13.54 16.38 -5.62
N GLY A 190 -13.00 15.91 -4.50
CA GLY A 190 -12.08 16.61 -3.61
C GLY A 190 -12.76 17.47 -2.56
N GLY A 191 -14.08 17.70 -2.67
CA GLY A 191 -14.88 18.42 -1.68
C GLY A 191 -15.17 17.59 -0.42
N PRO A 192 -15.52 18.24 0.71
CA PRO A 192 -15.77 17.54 1.96
C PRO A 192 -17.15 16.87 1.97
N LEU A 193 -17.19 15.65 2.50
CA LEU A 193 -18.37 15.03 3.07
C LEU A 193 -18.43 15.43 4.55
N ALA A 194 -19.34 16.33 4.90
CA ALA A 194 -19.43 16.93 6.24
C ALA A 194 -20.54 16.32 7.10
N ASP A 195 -20.37 16.33 8.42
CA ASP A 195 -21.42 16.05 9.40
C ASP A 195 -22.28 17.30 9.69
N GLN A 196 -23.23 17.17 10.63
CA GLN A 196 -24.14 18.26 11.02
C GLN A 196 -23.44 19.47 11.69
N ASP A 197 -22.23 19.26 12.23
CA ASP A 197 -21.41 20.30 12.85
C ASP A 197 -20.48 21.00 11.85
N GLY A 198 -20.44 20.51 10.60
CA GLY A 198 -19.54 20.96 9.54
C GLY A 198 -18.14 20.37 9.63
N ARG A 199 -17.95 19.29 10.41
CA ARG A 199 -16.68 18.55 10.45
C ARG A 199 -16.65 17.52 9.33
N VAL A 200 -15.47 17.29 8.77
CA VAL A 200 -15.28 16.42 7.61
C VAL A 200 -15.20 14.97 8.06
N VAL A 201 -16.17 14.15 7.66
CA VAL A 201 -16.17 12.69 7.87
C VAL A 201 -15.52 11.93 6.70
N GLY A 202 -15.41 12.57 5.53
CA GLY A 202 -14.69 12.03 4.38
C GLY A 202 -14.46 13.04 3.26
N ILE A 203 -13.70 12.64 2.24
CA ILE A 203 -13.37 13.43 1.06
C ILE A 203 -14.09 12.79 -0.12
N HIS A 204 -15.07 13.49 -0.71
CA HIS A 204 -15.85 12.95 -1.82
C HIS A 204 -14.93 12.72 -3.02
N SER A 205 -14.92 11.51 -3.58
CA SER A 205 -13.96 11.10 -4.63
C SER A 205 -14.65 10.63 -5.89
N MET A 206 -15.32 9.48 -5.81
CA MET A 206 -15.82 8.76 -6.99
C MET A 206 -17.32 8.53 -6.93
N THR A 207 -17.96 8.59 -8.10
CA THR A 207 -19.31 8.06 -8.33
C THR A 207 -19.22 6.88 -9.29
N LEU A 208 -19.54 5.67 -8.82
CA LEU A 208 -19.68 4.50 -9.70
C LEU A 208 -21.09 4.45 -10.28
N THR A 209 -21.17 4.47 -11.61
CA THR A 209 -22.41 4.30 -12.36
C THR A 209 -22.49 2.90 -12.95
N GLY A 210 -23.39 2.06 -12.44
CA GLY A 210 -23.66 0.72 -12.98
C GLY A 210 -25.14 0.36 -12.85
N GLY A 211 -25.81 0.11 -13.99
CA GLY A 211 -27.26 -0.15 -14.01
C GLY A 211 -28.09 1.05 -13.54
N SER A 212 -29.12 0.82 -12.73
CA SER A 212 -30.03 1.86 -12.20
C SER A 212 -29.59 2.50 -10.87
N ARG A 213 -28.40 2.15 -10.34
CA ARG A 213 -27.94 2.60 -9.02
C ARG A 213 -26.66 3.41 -9.14
N GLN A 214 -26.68 4.64 -8.61
CA GLN A 214 -25.48 5.47 -8.44
C GLN A 214 -24.94 5.24 -7.04
N THR A 215 -23.73 4.70 -6.94
CA THR A 215 -23.04 4.51 -5.66
C THR A 215 -21.94 5.56 -5.54
N LYS A 216 -21.89 6.28 -4.43
CA LYS A 216 -20.95 7.40 -4.23
C LYS A 216 -20.04 7.12 -3.07
N PHE A 217 -18.76 7.43 -3.25
CA PHE A 217 -17.72 7.10 -2.30
C PHE A 217 -16.98 8.35 -1.84
N ALA A 218 -16.68 8.35 -0.54
CA ALA A 218 -15.75 9.28 0.07
C ALA A 218 -14.61 8.53 0.75
N ILE A 219 -13.41 9.07 0.66
CA ILE A 219 -12.23 8.61 1.40
C ILE A 219 -12.44 8.98 2.87
N PRO A 220 -12.34 8.07 3.85
CA PRO A 220 -12.57 8.39 5.26
C PRO A 220 -11.60 9.46 5.78
N SER A 221 -12.09 10.39 6.63
CA SER A 221 -11.25 11.45 7.20
C SER A 221 -10.08 10.94 8.04
N ASN A 222 -10.19 9.75 8.65
CA ASN A 222 -9.07 9.15 9.37
C ASN A 222 -7.93 8.71 8.42
N VAL A 223 -8.24 8.29 7.19
CA VAL A 223 -7.20 8.01 6.18
C VAL A 223 -6.42 9.29 5.84
N LEU A 224 -7.12 10.41 5.66
CA LEU A 224 -6.48 11.71 5.46
C LEU A 224 -5.65 12.12 6.69
N ARG A 225 -6.19 11.94 7.90
CA ARG A 225 -5.51 12.26 9.16
C ARG A 225 -4.19 11.49 9.29
N ASP A 226 -4.22 10.18 9.03
CA ASP A 226 -3.05 9.32 9.10
C ASP A 226 -2.02 9.69 8.03
N TRP A 227 -2.48 9.96 6.79
CA TRP A 227 -1.60 10.38 5.69
C TRP A 227 -0.90 11.71 5.99
N LEU A 228 -1.61 12.69 6.55
CA LEU A 228 -1.02 13.98 6.94
C LEU A 228 -0.02 13.85 8.11
N ALA A 229 -0.16 12.82 8.94
CA ALA A 229 0.72 12.57 10.08
C ALA A 229 2.03 11.85 9.72
N THR A 230 2.08 11.14 8.59
CA THR A 230 3.29 10.45 8.14
C THR A 230 4.11 11.29 7.16
N PRO A 231 5.42 11.06 7.01
CA PRO A 231 6.21 11.67 5.95
C PRO A 231 5.94 10.99 4.58
N PRO A 232 6.17 11.66 3.43
CA PRO A 232 5.86 11.14 2.09
C PRO A 232 6.47 9.76 1.77
N GLU A 233 7.60 9.42 2.37
CA GLU A 233 8.28 8.13 2.19
C GLU A 233 7.43 6.95 2.69
N GLN A 234 6.55 7.20 3.67
CA GLN A 234 5.61 6.25 4.24
C GLN A 234 4.24 6.25 3.55
N ASP A 235 4.12 6.89 2.39
CA ASP A 235 2.87 6.85 1.62
C ASP A 235 2.48 5.39 1.32
N PRO A 236 1.25 4.97 1.69
CA PRO A 236 0.78 3.64 1.37
C PRO A 236 0.69 3.50 -0.15
N VAL A 237 1.08 2.32 -0.62
CA VAL A 237 1.00 1.97 -2.05
C VAL A 237 0.04 0.81 -2.19
N ALA A 238 -0.96 0.99 -3.03
CA ALA A 238 -1.95 -0.04 -3.28
C ALA A 238 -1.36 -1.08 -4.25
N PRO A 239 -1.52 -2.39 -3.98
CA PRO A 239 -1.29 -3.41 -4.97
C PRO A 239 -2.16 -3.20 -6.21
N LYS A 240 -1.73 -3.72 -7.36
CA LYS A 240 -2.51 -3.73 -8.60
C LYS A 240 -2.85 -5.16 -9.02
N PRO A 241 -3.83 -5.83 -8.38
CA PRO A 241 -4.23 -7.17 -8.76
C PRO A 241 -4.65 -7.25 -10.23
N GLY A 242 -4.16 -8.27 -10.94
CA GLY A 242 -4.44 -8.47 -12.37
C GLY A 242 -3.54 -7.67 -13.32
N ALA A 243 -2.62 -6.84 -12.80
CA ALA A 243 -1.58 -6.25 -13.63
C ALA A 243 -0.64 -7.34 -14.19
N THR A 244 -0.10 -7.08 -15.37
CA THR A 244 0.95 -7.94 -15.97
C THR A 244 2.32 -7.47 -15.52
N VAL A 245 3.34 -8.32 -15.59
CA VAL A 245 4.74 -7.91 -15.32
C VAL A 245 5.11 -6.69 -16.17
N LYS A 246 4.77 -6.72 -17.46
CA LYS A 246 5.03 -5.62 -18.39
C LYS A 246 4.40 -4.29 -17.93
N SER A 247 3.12 -4.27 -17.59
CA SER A 247 2.45 -3.04 -17.14
C SER A 247 3.03 -2.54 -15.82
N LEU A 248 3.40 -3.43 -14.90
CA LEU A 248 4.07 -3.05 -13.65
C LEU A 248 5.44 -2.40 -13.92
N LEU A 249 6.24 -2.94 -14.83
CA LEU A 249 7.54 -2.38 -15.21
C LEU A 249 7.40 -1.01 -15.92
N GLU A 250 6.44 -0.88 -16.84
CA GLU A 250 6.14 0.38 -17.55
C GLU A 250 5.73 1.48 -16.57
N GLU A 251 4.78 1.18 -15.66
CA GLU A 251 4.31 2.13 -14.66
C GLU A 251 5.36 2.44 -13.58
N ALA A 252 6.27 1.50 -13.33
CA ALA A 252 7.42 1.71 -12.45
C ALA A 252 8.48 2.63 -13.06
N GLY A 253 8.34 2.99 -14.35
CA GLY A 253 9.33 3.77 -15.09
C GLY A 253 10.66 3.02 -15.26
N LEU A 254 10.61 1.68 -15.33
CA LEU A 254 11.78 0.86 -15.61
C LEU A 254 11.98 0.75 -17.12
N GLU A 255 13.22 0.93 -17.58
CA GLU A 255 13.60 0.53 -18.92
C GLU A 255 13.69 -1.00 -18.97
N PHE A 256 13.22 -1.62 -20.04
CA PHE A 256 13.31 -3.06 -20.20
C PHE A 256 13.34 -3.51 -21.66
N LYS A 257 13.87 -4.72 -21.85
CA LYS A 257 13.80 -5.47 -23.10
C LYS A 257 13.14 -6.83 -22.82
N GLU A 258 12.06 -7.11 -23.54
CA GLU A 258 11.40 -8.41 -23.52
C GLU A 258 12.28 -9.44 -24.26
N GLU A 259 12.50 -10.58 -23.62
CA GLU A 259 13.20 -11.76 -24.13
C GLU A 259 12.22 -12.92 -24.37
N GLU A 260 12.73 -14.12 -24.61
CA GLU A 260 11.91 -15.32 -24.74
C GLU A 260 11.24 -15.69 -23.40
N ASP A 261 10.17 -16.48 -23.49
CA ASP A 261 9.43 -17.02 -22.34
C ASP A 261 8.88 -15.99 -21.33
N GLY A 262 8.66 -14.74 -21.77
CA GLY A 262 8.10 -13.68 -20.92
C GLY A 262 9.09 -13.15 -19.88
N ILE A 263 10.39 -13.35 -20.10
CA ILE A 263 11.46 -12.76 -19.30
C ILE A 263 11.75 -11.35 -19.79
N PHE A 264 11.92 -10.41 -18.87
CA PHE A 264 12.28 -9.03 -19.12
C PHE A 264 13.67 -8.74 -18.57
N SER A 265 14.55 -8.19 -19.40
CA SER A 265 15.85 -7.70 -18.97
C SER A 265 15.77 -6.23 -18.63
N LEU A 266 16.21 -5.89 -17.43
CA LEU A 266 16.26 -4.53 -16.91
C LEU A 266 17.74 -4.11 -16.89
N PRO A 267 18.14 -3.13 -17.73
CA PRO A 267 19.51 -2.65 -17.72
C PRO A 267 19.75 -1.78 -16.48
N TYR A 268 20.79 -2.13 -15.71
CA TYR A 268 21.32 -1.34 -14.60
C TYR A 268 22.79 -0.98 -14.83
N GLU A 269 23.38 -0.20 -13.92
CA GLU A 269 24.79 0.17 -13.97
C GLU A 269 25.70 -1.08 -13.86
N ASP A 270 26.99 -0.93 -14.22
CA ASP A 270 28.00 -2.00 -14.15
C ASP A 270 27.67 -3.32 -14.87
N ASN A 271 26.75 -3.29 -15.85
CA ASN A 271 26.26 -4.46 -16.61
C ASN A 271 25.60 -5.55 -15.74
N VAL A 272 25.01 -5.18 -14.59
CA VAL A 272 24.18 -6.13 -13.85
C VAL A 272 22.92 -6.41 -14.67
N ASN A 273 22.76 -7.68 -15.08
CA ASN A 273 21.63 -8.11 -15.90
C ASN A 273 20.49 -8.57 -14.99
N VAL A 274 19.72 -7.61 -14.46
CA VAL A 274 18.53 -7.89 -13.66
C VAL A 274 17.44 -8.42 -14.57
N LYS A 275 16.87 -9.57 -14.20
CA LYS A 275 15.78 -10.21 -14.93
C LYS A 275 14.50 -10.15 -14.11
N ALA A 276 13.37 -9.91 -14.76
CA ALA A 276 12.05 -9.99 -14.16
C ALA A 276 11.13 -10.88 -15.00
N HIS A 277 10.31 -11.70 -14.36
CA HIS A 277 9.30 -12.50 -15.05
C HIS A 277 8.18 -12.90 -14.10
N GLN A 278 7.10 -13.44 -14.65
CA GLN A 278 6.06 -14.07 -13.84
C GLN A 278 6.38 -15.55 -13.68
N TRP A 279 6.53 -16.00 -12.43
CA TRP A 279 6.64 -17.42 -12.09
C TRP A 279 5.39 -17.85 -11.33
N LYS A 280 4.52 -18.66 -11.97
CA LYS A 280 3.21 -19.02 -11.42
C LYS A 280 2.39 -17.75 -11.13
N ASP A 281 1.99 -17.53 -9.88
CA ASP A 281 1.25 -16.37 -9.40
C ASP A 281 2.15 -15.31 -8.74
N PHE A 282 3.46 -15.38 -8.97
CA PHE A 282 4.46 -14.50 -8.35
C PHE A 282 5.18 -13.64 -9.40
N PHE A 283 5.40 -12.37 -9.05
CA PHE A 283 6.43 -11.57 -9.69
C PHE A 283 7.78 -12.02 -9.14
N ARG A 284 8.70 -12.43 -10.02
CA ARG A 284 10.06 -12.81 -9.64
C ARG A 284 11.05 -11.87 -10.31
N VAL A 285 11.98 -11.34 -9.52
CA VAL A 285 13.19 -10.67 -9.99
C VAL A 285 14.40 -11.50 -9.62
N PHE A 286 15.40 -11.60 -10.50
CA PHE A 286 16.60 -12.38 -10.23
C PHE A 286 17.82 -11.88 -10.98
N VAL A 287 19.00 -12.21 -10.44
CA VAL A 287 20.32 -11.97 -11.04
C VAL A 287 21.13 -13.26 -10.94
N ARG A 288 21.71 -13.70 -12.06
CA ARG A 288 22.64 -14.84 -12.08
C ARG A 288 24.03 -14.35 -11.68
N PHE A 289 24.60 -14.90 -10.61
CA PHE A 289 25.98 -14.63 -10.20
C PHE A 289 27.00 -15.56 -10.87
N GLY A 290 26.51 -16.63 -11.50
CA GLY A 290 27.33 -17.64 -12.18
C GLY A 290 27.59 -18.85 -11.30
N GLU A 291 28.55 -19.69 -11.70
CA GLU A 291 28.83 -20.93 -10.98
C GLU A 291 29.27 -20.66 -9.54
N ILE A 292 28.73 -21.43 -8.59
CA ILE A 292 29.06 -21.30 -7.18
C ILE A 292 30.58 -21.47 -6.96
N PRO A 293 31.26 -20.50 -6.32
CA PRO A 293 32.69 -20.58 -6.08
C PRO A 293 33.11 -21.83 -5.28
N GLY A 294 34.13 -22.53 -5.76
CA GLY A 294 34.73 -23.67 -5.07
C GLY A 294 35.37 -24.65 -6.06
N LYS A 295 36.60 -25.10 -5.79
CA LYS A 295 37.32 -26.04 -6.67
C LYS A 295 36.74 -27.45 -6.67
N ASP A 296 36.10 -27.84 -5.57
CA ASP A 296 35.48 -29.13 -5.35
C ASP A 296 34.19 -28.97 -4.52
N LEU A 297 33.51 -30.08 -4.22
CA LEU A 297 32.27 -30.06 -3.44
C LEU A 297 32.43 -29.51 -2.02
N GLU A 298 33.63 -29.62 -1.43
CA GLU A 298 33.89 -29.10 -0.10
C GLU A 298 33.98 -27.58 -0.14
N GLY A 299 34.78 -27.02 -1.04
CA GLY A 299 34.85 -25.58 -1.26
C GLY A 299 33.52 -24.97 -1.70
N LYS A 300 32.76 -25.65 -2.55
CA LYS A 300 31.38 -25.22 -2.92
C LYS A 300 30.45 -25.24 -1.70
N GLY A 301 30.61 -26.22 -0.80
CA GLY A 301 29.87 -26.29 0.46
C GLY A 301 30.20 -25.16 1.44
N GLU A 302 31.47 -24.76 1.54
CA GLU A 302 31.88 -23.60 2.35
C GLU A 302 31.25 -22.30 1.81
N THR A 303 31.25 -22.12 0.50
CA THR A 303 30.59 -20.99 -0.15
C THR A 303 29.07 -21.02 0.07
N ALA A 304 28.46 -22.20 0.03
CA ALA A 304 27.03 -22.35 0.29
C ALA A 304 26.65 -21.95 1.72
N LEU A 305 27.49 -22.27 2.71
CA LEU A 305 27.27 -21.81 4.09
C LEU A 305 27.32 -20.28 4.20
N LYS A 306 28.26 -19.63 3.49
CA LYS A 306 28.31 -18.15 3.44
C LYS A 306 27.07 -17.58 2.76
N ALA A 307 26.58 -18.21 1.68
CA ALA A 307 25.37 -17.76 1.00
C ALA A 307 24.11 -17.89 1.88
N LEU A 308 23.98 -18.93 2.69
CA LEU A 308 22.88 -19.04 3.65
C LEU A 308 22.98 -18.00 4.78
N ALA A 309 24.18 -17.66 5.24
CA ALA A 309 24.38 -16.56 6.19
C ALA A 309 24.02 -15.20 5.55
N PHE A 310 24.40 -14.99 4.28
CA PHE A 310 24.02 -13.80 3.53
C PHE A 310 22.50 -13.62 3.44
N ASN A 311 21.75 -14.70 3.27
CA ASN A 311 20.29 -14.65 3.24
C ASN A 311 19.69 -14.04 4.50
N TYR A 312 20.31 -14.28 5.66
CA TYR A 312 19.84 -13.70 6.93
C TYR A 312 20.00 -12.17 6.96
N ASP A 313 21.08 -11.68 6.36
CA ASP A 313 21.39 -10.25 6.26
C ASP A 313 20.68 -9.57 5.06
N ASP A 314 20.15 -10.34 4.11
CA ASP A 314 19.43 -9.80 2.95
C ASP A 314 18.01 -9.37 3.35
N PRO A 315 17.61 -8.12 3.11
CA PRO A 315 16.33 -7.63 3.61
C PRO A 315 15.12 -8.05 2.80
N VAL A 316 15.25 -8.60 1.59
CA VAL A 316 14.07 -8.88 0.75
C VAL A 316 14.23 -10.10 -0.14
N GLY A 317 15.44 -10.38 -0.60
CA GLY A 317 15.73 -11.49 -1.50
C GLY A 317 16.33 -12.68 -0.78
N ARG A 318 16.89 -13.56 -1.60
CA ARG A 318 17.62 -14.75 -1.18
C ARG A 318 18.61 -15.14 -2.24
N LEU A 319 19.68 -15.78 -1.80
CA LEU A 319 20.51 -16.63 -2.62
C LEU A 319 19.90 -18.02 -2.71
N SER A 320 19.88 -18.50 -3.95
CA SER A 320 19.38 -19.81 -4.35
C SER A 320 20.34 -20.46 -5.34
N LEU A 321 20.26 -21.78 -5.45
CA LEU A 321 21.11 -22.57 -6.31
C LEU A 321 20.26 -23.31 -7.34
N TRP A 322 20.57 -23.14 -8.62
CA TRP A 322 19.98 -23.94 -9.68
C TRP A 322 21.01 -24.91 -10.24
N LYS A 323 20.62 -26.19 -10.32
CA LYS A 323 21.41 -27.25 -10.93
C LYS A 323 20.88 -27.53 -12.32
N HIS A 324 21.78 -27.53 -13.29
CA HIS A 324 21.48 -27.88 -14.67
C HIS A 324 22.65 -28.61 -15.30
N ASP A 325 22.33 -29.41 -16.32
CA ASP A 325 23.31 -30.17 -17.07
C ASP A 325 23.58 -29.44 -18.39
N GLU A 326 24.86 -29.15 -18.67
CA GLU A 326 25.31 -28.54 -19.92
C GLU A 326 26.52 -29.35 -20.42
N GLU A 327 26.49 -29.80 -21.67
CA GLU A 327 27.59 -30.58 -22.28
C GLU A 327 28.08 -31.80 -21.46
N ASP A 328 27.16 -32.53 -20.84
CA ASP A 328 27.42 -33.68 -19.94
C ASP A 328 28.15 -33.32 -18.62
N GLU A 329 28.27 -32.03 -18.29
CA GLU A 329 28.75 -31.52 -17.01
C GLU A 329 27.62 -30.92 -16.18
N GLN A 330 27.61 -31.23 -14.88
CA GLN A 330 26.63 -30.65 -13.94
C GLN A 330 27.13 -29.30 -13.43
N HIS A 331 26.40 -28.25 -13.76
CA HIS A 331 26.64 -26.89 -13.28
C HIS A 331 25.75 -26.58 -12.07
N MET A 332 26.28 -25.74 -11.19
CA MET A 332 25.62 -25.25 -9.98
C MET A 332 25.72 -23.74 -9.98
N ASP A 333 24.71 -23.09 -10.55
CA ASP A 333 24.68 -21.65 -10.66
C ASP A 333 24.00 -21.02 -9.46
N LEU A 334 24.65 -19.99 -8.91
CA LEU A 334 24.14 -19.18 -7.83
C LEU A 334 23.35 -18.01 -8.41
N TYR A 335 22.19 -17.77 -7.82
CA TYR A 335 21.32 -16.66 -8.15
C TYR A 335 21.01 -15.87 -6.90
N TRP A 336 20.88 -14.56 -7.06
CA TRP A 336 20.04 -13.77 -6.17
C TRP A 336 18.65 -13.68 -6.77
N GLU A 337 17.61 -13.84 -5.96
CA GLU A 337 16.23 -13.67 -6.38
C GLU A 337 15.34 -13.13 -5.27
N CYS A 338 14.24 -12.49 -5.67
CA CYS A 338 13.15 -12.11 -4.79
C CYS A 338 11.82 -12.37 -5.51
N GLN A 339 10.83 -12.82 -4.75
CA GLN A 339 9.50 -13.13 -5.26
C GLN A 339 8.46 -12.41 -4.42
N ILE A 340 7.38 -11.94 -5.05
CA ILE A 340 6.20 -11.40 -4.36
C ILE A 340 4.94 -11.89 -5.06
N PRO A 341 3.83 -12.15 -4.33
CA PRO A 341 2.56 -12.47 -4.97
C PRO A 341 2.13 -11.36 -5.93
N MET A 342 1.64 -11.71 -7.12
CA MET A 342 1.13 -10.74 -8.09
C MET A 342 -0.04 -9.90 -7.51
N SER A 343 -0.78 -10.45 -6.55
CA SER A 343 -1.84 -9.74 -5.82
C SER A 343 -1.32 -8.66 -4.86
N ALA A 344 -0.04 -8.71 -4.48
CA ALA A 344 0.65 -7.74 -3.63
C ALA A 344 1.57 -6.80 -4.43
N ALA A 345 1.79 -7.09 -5.73
CA ALA A 345 2.67 -6.31 -6.58
C ALA A 345 2.11 -4.91 -6.85
N SER A 346 2.99 -3.92 -6.78
CA SER A 346 2.72 -2.53 -7.20
C SER A 346 3.93 -2.01 -7.98
N PRO A 347 3.75 -0.99 -8.85
CA PRO A 347 4.87 -0.39 -9.59
C PRO A 347 6.03 0.05 -8.69
N LYS A 348 5.73 0.68 -7.54
CA LYS A 348 6.76 1.09 -6.57
C LYS A 348 7.47 -0.12 -5.96
N TYR A 349 6.74 -1.18 -5.61
CA TYR A 349 7.35 -2.35 -5.00
C TYR A 349 8.27 -3.07 -5.98
N VAL A 350 7.82 -3.33 -7.22
CA VAL A 350 8.66 -4.00 -8.24
C VAL A 350 9.92 -3.18 -8.57
N ARG A 351 9.81 -1.83 -8.57
CA ARG A 351 10.96 -0.93 -8.72
C ARG A 351 11.99 -1.16 -7.62
N ILE A 352 11.54 -1.14 -6.36
CA ILE A 352 12.41 -1.38 -5.20
C ILE A 352 13.11 -2.74 -5.32
N LEU A 353 12.38 -3.80 -5.68
CA LEU A 353 12.98 -5.13 -5.83
C LEU A 353 14.06 -5.16 -6.91
N ALA A 354 13.83 -4.51 -8.05
CA ALA A 354 14.82 -4.40 -9.11
C ALA A 354 16.05 -3.56 -8.71
N ASP A 355 15.85 -2.43 -8.02
CA ASP A 355 16.94 -1.60 -7.51
C ASP A 355 17.76 -2.35 -6.42
N VAL A 356 17.10 -3.18 -5.59
CA VAL A 356 17.83 -4.04 -4.63
C VAL A 356 18.65 -5.08 -5.37
N ALA A 357 18.09 -5.73 -6.39
CA ALA A 357 18.75 -6.75 -7.19
C ALA A 357 20.10 -6.28 -7.76
N ASP A 358 20.13 -5.05 -8.27
CA ASP A 358 21.33 -4.40 -8.81
C ASP A 358 22.48 -4.36 -7.80
N SER A 359 22.17 -3.96 -6.56
CA SER A 359 23.18 -3.85 -5.49
C SER A 359 23.68 -5.20 -4.96
N GLN A 360 22.94 -6.28 -5.12
CA GLN A 360 23.29 -7.56 -4.47
C GLN A 360 24.49 -8.26 -5.10
N ALA A 361 24.75 -8.07 -6.39
CA ALA A 361 25.95 -8.61 -7.03
C ALA A 361 27.23 -8.09 -6.35
N VAL A 362 27.26 -6.79 -6.02
CA VAL A 362 28.39 -6.15 -5.32
C VAL A 362 28.49 -6.64 -3.87
N ASN A 363 27.36 -6.69 -3.16
CA ASN A 363 27.32 -7.19 -1.77
C ASN A 363 27.80 -8.64 -1.66
N TRP A 364 27.43 -9.50 -2.60
CA TRP A 364 27.93 -10.86 -2.65
C TRP A 364 29.46 -10.92 -2.78
N GLN A 365 30.03 -10.10 -3.66
CA GLN A 365 31.50 -10.02 -3.81
C GLN A 365 32.18 -9.50 -2.53
N LYS A 366 31.57 -8.55 -1.82
CA LYS A 366 32.05 -8.05 -0.51
C LYS A 366 32.02 -9.16 0.55
N LEU A 367 30.93 -9.92 0.64
CA LEU A 367 30.82 -11.05 1.57
C LEU A 367 31.94 -12.07 1.34
N LEU A 368 32.21 -12.43 0.08
CA LEU A 368 33.27 -13.38 -0.26
C LEU A 368 34.66 -12.90 0.19
N ARG A 369 34.86 -11.58 0.27
CA ARG A 369 36.09 -10.93 0.75
C ARG A 369 36.08 -10.62 2.25
N ALA A 370 35.03 -11.04 2.98
CA ALA A 370 34.79 -10.73 4.39
C ALA A 370 34.76 -9.21 4.67
N GLU A 371 34.24 -8.44 3.71
CA GLU A 371 33.96 -7.02 3.84
C GLU A 371 32.53 -6.79 4.35
N ASN A 372 32.26 -5.62 4.93
CA ASN A 372 30.92 -5.27 5.41
C ASN A 372 29.93 -5.13 4.24
N LEU A 373 28.75 -5.69 4.41
CA LEU A 373 27.66 -5.54 3.45
C LEU A 373 27.10 -4.12 3.48
N GLU A 374 26.68 -3.61 2.32
CA GLU A 374 25.89 -2.39 2.26
C GLU A 374 24.41 -2.75 2.40
N ALA A 375 23.79 -2.22 3.46
CA ALA A 375 22.36 -2.34 3.62
C ALA A 375 21.65 -1.50 2.54
N PRO A 376 20.70 -2.07 1.77
CA PRO A 376 19.92 -1.31 0.79
C PRO A 376 18.88 -0.46 1.53
N ASN A 377 19.35 0.57 2.25
CA ASN A 377 18.57 1.38 3.19
C ASN A 377 17.35 2.05 2.53
N PHE A 378 17.35 2.23 1.21
CA PHE A 378 16.20 2.77 0.47
C PHE A 378 14.98 1.82 0.46
N ALA A 379 15.18 0.51 0.65
CA ALA A 379 14.11 -0.47 0.76
C ALA A 379 13.41 -0.43 2.14
N TYR A 380 14.03 0.25 3.11
CA TYR A 380 13.52 0.39 4.46
C TYR A 380 12.73 1.69 4.56
N PRO A 381 11.40 1.65 4.75
CA PRO A 381 10.60 2.86 4.89
C PRO A 381 10.91 3.65 6.17
N GLY A 382 11.75 3.09 7.06
CA GLY A 382 12.03 3.62 8.38
C GLY A 382 10.82 3.52 9.30
N GLY A 383 10.81 4.35 10.35
CA GLY A 383 9.77 4.39 11.37
C GLY A 383 10.21 3.76 12.69
N GLU A 384 9.74 4.34 13.79
CA GLU A 384 10.04 3.87 15.13
C GLU A 384 9.19 2.64 15.47
N LEU A 385 9.76 1.69 16.21
CA LEU A 385 9.08 0.44 16.59
C LEU A 385 7.73 0.72 17.28
N GLU A 386 7.68 1.74 18.14
CA GLU A 386 6.48 2.17 18.85
C GLU A 386 5.34 2.62 17.92
N GLU A 387 5.66 3.17 16.75
CA GLU A 387 4.69 3.61 15.75
C GLU A 387 4.21 2.46 14.87
N LEU A 388 5.12 1.53 14.55
CA LEU A 388 4.86 0.47 13.60
C LEU A 388 4.23 -0.77 14.24
N LEU A 389 4.50 -1.06 15.52
CA LEU A 389 3.96 -2.23 16.21
C LEU A 389 2.43 -2.26 16.32
N PRO A 390 1.73 -1.15 16.69
CA PRO A 390 0.26 -1.11 16.68
C PRO A 390 -0.33 -1.34 15.29
N ARG A 391 0.43 -0.94 14.27
CA ARG A 391 0.13 -1.03 12.86
C ARG A 391 0.20 -2.50 12.40
N LEU A 392 1.28 -3.22 12.71
CA LEU A 392 1.40 -4.67 12.48
C LEU A 392 0.29 -5.43 13.22
N LYS A 393 -0.01 -5.06 14.46
CA LYS A 393 -1.13 -5.65 15.22
C LYS A 393 -2.46 -5.52 14.47
N ALA A 394 -2.74 -4.36 13.89
CA ALA A 394 -3.95 -4.14 13.10
C ALA A 394 -4.00 -5.01 11.84
N ILE A 395 -2.86 -5.19 11.15
CA ILE A 395 -2.74 -6.12 10.01
C ILE A 395 -3.08 -7.54 10.46
N ILE A 396 -2.45 -8.03 11.53
CA ILE A 396 -2.67 -9.38 12.06
C ILE A 396 -4.12 -9.56 12.48
N GLN A 397 -4.72 -8.59 13.18
CA GLN A 397 -6.14 -8.65 13.58
C GLN A 397 -7.08 -8.75 12.38
N ALA A 398 -6.78 -8.02 11.29
CA ALA A 398 -7.59 -8.06 10.07
C ALA A 398 -7.55 -9.43 9.37
N THR A 399 -6.48 -10.22 9.54
CA THR A 399 -6.39 -11.59 9.00
C THR A 399 -7.34 -12.58 9.67
N LYS A 400 -7.80 -12.27 10.89
CA LYS A 400 -8.57 -13.17 11.77
C LYS A 400 -7.81 -14.43 12.21
N LEU A 401 -6.49 -14.50 11.98
CA LEU A 401 -5.64 -15.54 12.54
C LEU A 401 -5.62 -15.45 14.08
N LYS A 402 -5.49 -16.59 14.74
CA LYS A 402 -5.26 -16.63 16.19
C LYS A 402 -3.79 -16.35 16.46
N PHE A 403 -3.51 -15.36 17.30
CA PHE A 403 -2.15 -14.99 17.66
C PHE A 403 -2.02 -14.73 19.17
N SER A 404 -0.80 -14.88 19.67
CA SER A 404 -0.36 -14.33 20.96
C SER A 404 0.60 -13.17 20.73
N GLU A 405 0.64 -12.23 21.67
CA GLU A 405 1.46 -11.02 21.62
C GLU A 405 2.47 -11.04 22.77
N ALA A 406 3.71 -10.70 22.45
CA ALA A 406 4.77 -10.36 23.38
C ALA A 406 5.15 -8.88 23.17
N GLU A 407 6.14 -8.37 23.92
CA GLU A 407 6.51 -6.95 23.89
C GLU A 407 6.91 -6.45 22.48
N GLU A 408 7.63 -7.27 21.71
CA GLU A 408 8.19 -6.85 20.41
C GLU A 408 7.81 -7.78 19.23
N TYR A 409 7.02 -8.83 19.48
CA TYR A 409 6.66 -9.79 18.45
C TYR A 409 5.30 -10.45 18.69
N PHE A 410 4.78 -11.06 17.62
CA PHE A 410 3.55 -11.84 17.59
C PHE A 410 3.87 -13.29 17.23
N SER A 411 3.09 -14.23 17.75
CA SER A 411 3.22 -15.66 17.43
C SER A 411 1.91 -16.24 16.94
N ILE A 412 1.96 -16.94 15.82
CA ILE A 412 0.83 -17.61 15.16
C ILE A 412 1.12 -19.11 15.18
N LYS A 413 0.28 -19.87 15.90
CA LYS A 413 0.45 -21.32 16.03
C LYS A 413 -0.41 -22.06 15.01
N TYR A 414 0.20 -23.04 14.33
CA TYR A 414 -0.47 -23.94 13.40
C TYR A 414 -0.59 -25.35 13.95
N ASP A 415 -1.48 -26.16 13.37
CA ASP A 415 -1.78 -27.53 13.82
C ASP A 415 -0.63 -28.53 13.56
N ASN A 416 0.33 -28.16 12.70
CA ASN A 416 1.52 -28.95 12.35
C ASN A 416 2.71 -28.74 13.30
N GLU A 417 2.47 -28.21 14.50
CA GLU A 417 3.48 -27.85 15.53
C GLU A 417 4.39 -26.66 15.16
N VAL A 418 4.23 -26.06 13.98
CA VAL A 418 5.00 -24.88 13.58
C VAL A 418 4.41 -23.62 14.22
N THR A 419 5.30 -22.77 14.75
CA THR A 419 4.94 -21.43 15.19
C THR A 419 5.62 -20.41 14.29
N VAL A 420 4.81 -19.58 13.64
CA VAL A 420 5.29 -18.44 12.86
C VAL A 420 5.39 -17.25 13.79
N HIS A 421 6.54 -16.60 13.80
CA HIS A 421 6.79 -15.38 14.55
C HIS A 421 6.79 -14.18 13.60
N ALA A 422 6.20 -13.07 14.02
CA ALA A 422 6.19 -11.82 13.29
C ALA A 422 6.68 -10.66 14.16
N SER A 423 7.65 -9.90 13.69
CA SER A 423 8.20 -8.71 14.37
C SER A 423 8.46 -7.60 13.38
N ILE A 424 8.91 -6.43 13.87
CA ILE A 424 9.31 -5.31 13.01
C ILE A 424 10.77 -5.01 13.25
N TYR A 425 11.52 -4.88 12.16
CA TYR A 425 12.91 -4.45 12.20
C TYR A 425 13.15 -3.43 11.10
N LYS A 426 13.53 -2.20 11.48
CA LYS A 426 13.85 -1.09 10.56
C LYS A 426 12.75 -0.79 9.52
N GLY A 427 11.48 -0.95 9.87
CA GLY A 427 10.36 -0.74 8.93
C GLY A 427 10.03 -1.93 8.03
N MET A 428 10.71 -3.06 8.22
CA MET A 428 10.39 -4.35 7.61
C MET A 428 9.57 -5.18 8.60
N ILE A 429 8.52 -5.82 8.13
CA ILE A 429 7.86 -6.90 8.86
C ILE A 429 8.69 -8.15 8.60
N TYR A 430 9.26 -8.67 9.68
CA TYR A 430 10.02 -9.91 9.68
C TYR A 430 9.13 -11.04 10.13
N THR A 431 9.08 -12.08 9.32
CA THR A 431 8.26 -13.27 9.57
C THR A 431 9.11 -14.51 9.45
N HIS A 432 9.18 -15.31 10.51
CA HIS A 432 10.12 -16.43 10.56
C HIS A 432 9.58 -17.63 11.36
N CYS A 433 10.16 -18.79 11.06
CA CYS A 433 9.96 -20.06 11.74
C CYS A 433 11.31 -20.75 11.91
N TYR A 434 11.62 -21.22 13.11
CA TYR A 434 12.82 -22.03 13.32
C TYR A 434 12.64 -23.42 12.74
N VAL A 435 13.66 -23.87 12.01
CA VAL A 435 13.63 -25.14 11.27
C VAL A 435 14.45 -26.19 11.99
N SER A 436 15.74 -25.93 12.21
CA SER A 436 16.67 -26.97 12.69
C SER A 436 18.01 -26.35 13.09
N GLY A 437 18.69 -26.90 14.10
CA GLY A 437 20.09 -26.51 14.38
C GLY A 437 21.07 -27.11 13.38
N MET A 438 22.24 -26.48 13.20
CA MET A 438 23.32 -26.98 12.33
C MET A 438 24.60 -27.40 13.08
N LEU A 439 24.80 -27.01 14.35
CA LEU A 439 26.09 -27.23 15.05
C LEU A 439 26.39 -28.69 15.43
N GLY A 440 25.48 -29.65 15.19
CA GLY A 440 25.71 -31.08 15.42
C GLY A 440 26.39 -31.85 14.28
N LEU A 441 26.70 -31.21 13.15
CA LEU A 441 27.19 -31.86 11.93
C LEU A 441 28.68 -31.57 11.66
N THR A 442 29.37 -32.47 10.94
CA THR A 442 30.74 -32.20 10.48
C THR A 442 30.75 -31.06 9.45
N PRO A 443 31.85 -30.29 9.29
CA PRO A 443 31.93 -29.22 8.28
C PRO A 443 31.56 -29.69 6.87
N GLN A 444 32.03 -30.87 6.48
CA GLN A 444 31.71 -31.46 5.17
C GLN A 444 30.21 -31.78 5.04
N SER A 445 29.58 -32.28 6.11
CA SER A 445 28.13 -32.55 6.14
C SER A 445 27.32 -31.25 6.12
N GLN A 446 27.78 -30.21 6.82
CA GLN A 446 27.17 -28.88 6.80
C GLN A 446 27.21 -28.27 5.40
N GLY A 447 28.36 -28.34 4.72
CA GLY A 447 28.51 -27.83 3.36
C GLY A 447 27.60 -28.55 2.35
N ARG A 448 27.48 -29.88 2.43
CA ARG A 448 26.56 -30.64 1.56
C ARG A 448 25.10 -30.29 1.80
N ARG A 449 24.70 -30.10 3.06
CA ARG A 449 23.35 -29.66 3.40
C ARG A 449 23.10 -28.23 2.94
N ALA A 450 24.07 -27.34 3.10
CA ALA A 450 23.96 -25.96 2.65
C ALA A 450 23.68 -25.87 1.14
N LEU A 451 24.37 -26.68 0.32
CA LEU A 451 24.07 -26.80 -1.11
C LEU A 451 22.63 -27.24 -1.38
N ALA A 452 22.12 -28.24 -0.64
CA ALA A 452 20.75 -28.70 -0.77
C ALA A 452 19.72 -27.66 -0.29
N PHE A 453 20.05 -26.84 0.70
CA PHE A 453 19.16 -25.79 1.21
C PHE A 453 19.08 -24.60 0.26
N LEU A 454 20.18 -24.24 -0.41
CA LEU A 454 20.14 -23.24 -1.48
C LEU A 454 19.35 -23.74 -2.70
N GLU A 455 19.44 -25.04 -3.00
CA GLU A 455 18.59 -25.65 -4.01
C GLU A 455 17.11 -25.64 -3.60
N TRP A 456 16.80 -25.88 -2.32
CA TRP A 456 15.45 -25.71 -1.80
C TRP A 456 14.94 -24.28 -2.00
N ASN A 457 15.77 -23.28 -1.71
CA ASN A 457 15.41 -21.87 -1.91
C ASN A 457 15.02 -21.57 -3.35
N TRP A 458 15.59 -22.25 -4.35
CA TRP A 458 15.19 -22.04 -5.75
C TRP A 458 13.71 -22.38 -5.99
N TYR A 459 13.19 -23.38 -5.28
CA TYR A 459 11.82 -23.87 -5.43
C TYR A 459 10.84 -23.32 -4.40
N ASP A 460 11.32 -22.60 -3.38
CA ASP A 460 10.46 -21.89 -2.43
C ASP A 460 9.77 -20.71 -3.13
N ASP A 461 8.46 -20.59 -3.00
CA ASP A 461 7.69 -19.59 -3.75
C ASP A 461 7.92 -18.14 -3.25
N PHE A 462 8.39 -17.92 -2.02
CA PHE A 462 8.45 -16.55 -1.47
C PHE A 462 9.42 -16.34 -0.29
N GLY A 463 9.61 -17.35 0.57
CA GLY A 463 10.50 -17.27 1.72
C GLY A 463 11.92 -17.68 1.37
N ARG A 464 12.73 -17.88 2.40
CA ARG A 464 14.08 -18.42 2.25
C ARG A 464 14.50 -19.19 3.48
N LEU A 465 15.31 -20.21 3.27
CA LEU A 465 16.19 -20.74 4.28
C LEU A 465 17.40 -19.82 4.44
N ALA A 466 17.67 -19.46 5.68
CA ALA A 466 18.80 -18.64 6.10
C ALA A 466 19.44 -19.23 7.37
N LEU A 467 20.70 -18.88 7.61
CA LEU A 467 21.38 -19.21 8.86
C LEU A 467 21.52 -17.95 9.70
N ASP A 468 20.96 -17.99 10.90
CA ASP A 468 21.12 -16.90 11.85
C ASP A 468 22.54 -16.84 12.44
N THR A 469 22.76 -15.88 13.34
CA THR A 469 24.06 -15.67 13.99
C THR A 469 24.52 -16.85 14.85
N ASP A 470 23.59 -17.66 15.36
CA ASP A 470 23.85 -18.85 16.18
C ASP A 470 23.91 -20.14 15.33
N ARG A 471 23.82 -19.99 14.00
CA ARG A 471 23.78 -21.07 13.00
C ARG A 471 22.58 -21.98 13.16
N ASP A 472 21.47 -21.46 13.66
CA ASP A 472 20.19 -22.11 13.52
C ASP A 472 19.60 -21.79 12.14
N LEU A 473 19.06 -22.83 11.51
CA LEU A 473 18.39 -22.72 10.22
C LEU A 473 16.99 -22.17 10.48
N VAL A 474 16.71 -21.03 9.86
CA VAL A 474 15.41 -20.37 9.89
C VAL A 474 14.81 -20.38 8.50
N TRP A 475 13.50 -20.58 8.44
CA TRP A 475 12.71 -20.15 7.30
C TRP A 475 12.22 -18.75 7.62
N GLU A 476 12.46 -17.81 6.73
CA GLU A 476 12.10 -16.43 6.95
C GLU A 476 11.65 -15.71 5.69
N SER A 477 10.97 -14.59 5.89
CA SER A 477 10.75 -13.58 4.88
C SER A 477 10.65 -12.19 5.50
N GLN A 478 11.03 -11.19 4.72
CA GLN A 478 11.05 -9.79 5.11
C GLN A 478 10.30 -8.95 4.06
N VAL A 479 9.32 -8.18 4.50
CA VAL A 479 8.48 -7.35 3.63
C VAL A 479 8.43 -5.94 4.19
N PRO A 480 8.67 -4.89 3.38
CA PRO A 480 8.51 -3.52 3.88
C PRO A 480 7.08 -3.29 4.35
N TYR A 481 6.93 -2.68 5.52
CA TYR A 481 5.63 -2.53 6.19
C TYR A 481 4.55 -1.92 5.27
N ASN A 482 4.93 -0.97 4.41
CA ASN A 482 4.02 -0.27 3.50
C ASN A 482 3.41 -1.16 2.39
N PHE A 483 3.98 -2.34 2.14
CA PHE A 483 3.49 -3.29 1.16
C PHE A 483 2.80 -4.50 1.79
N MET A 484 2.78 -4.59 3.13
CA MET A 484 2.12 -5.69 3.81
C MET A 484 0.61 -5.44 3.92
N THR A 485 -0.16 -6.32 3.30
CA THR A 485 -1.61 -6.40 3.47
C THR A 485 -1.97 -7.54 4.42
N PRO A 486 -3.18 -7.54 5.03
CA PRO A 486 -3.65 -8.68 5.81
C PRO A 486 -3.63 -10.00 5.03
N ASP A 487 -4.04 -9.97 3.76
CA ASP A 487 -4.05 -11.18 2.91
C ASP A 487 -2.62 -11.66 2.62
N PHE A 488 -1.69 -10.73 2.34
CA PHE A 488 -0.29 -11.08 2.11
C PHE A 488 0.34 -11.67 3.38
N PHE A 489 0.09 -11.08 4.55
CA PHE A 489 0.56 -11.60 5.83
C PHE A 489 0.03 -13.02 6.10
N ALA A 490 -1.25 -13.27 5.80
CA ALA A 490 -1.86 -14.58 6.00
C ALA A 490 -1.25 -15.65 5.08
N ILE A 491 -1.08 -15.33 3.79
CA ILE A 491 -0.40 -16.20 2.81
C ILE A 491 1.02 -16.51 3.29
N LEU A 492 1.73 -15.51 3.76
CA LEU A 492 3.10 -15.66 4.25
C LEU A 492 3.16 -16.67 5.41
N CYS A 493 2.32 -16.49 6.43
CA CYS A 493 2.31 -17.39 7.59
C CYS A 493 1.96 -18.83 7.21
N GLU A 494 0.99 -19.02 6.29
CA GLU A 494 0.61 -20.34 5.80
C GLU A 494 1.74 -21.00 5.01
N THR A 495 2.38 -20.25 4.09
CA THR A 495 3.53 -20.74 3.32
C THR A 495 4.69 -21.12 4.23
N GLY A 496 5.06 -20.26 5.19
CA GLY A 496 6.16 -20.55 6.11
C GLY A 496 5.92 -21.80 6.95
N SER A 497 4.70 -21.93 7.48
CA SER A 497 4.30 -23.12 8.22
C SER A 497 4.36 -24.39 7.36
N GLY A 498 3.88 -24.33 6.12
CA GLY A 498 3.93 -25.44 5.17
C GLY A 498 5.37 -25.82 4.78
N GLN A 499 6.20 -24.84 4.41
CA GLN A 499 7.58 -25.04 3.99
C GLN A 499 8.43 -25.69 5.08
N VAL A 500 8.27 -25.28 6.36
CA VAL A 500 8.98 -25.92 7.47
C VAL A 500 8.53 -27.37 7.68
N ALA A 501 7.23 -27.64 7.56
CA ALA A 501 6.72 -29.01 7.66
C ALA A 501 7.26 -29.92 6.54
N ASP A 502 7.27 -29.42 5.29
CA ASP A 502 7.83 -30.13 4.13
C ASP A 502 9.33 -30.34 4.26
N PHE A 503 10.05 -29.32 4.77
CA PHE A 503 11.46 -29.43 5.07
C PHE A 503 11.74 -30.53 6.10
N TRP A 504 10.99 -30.59 7.20
CA TRP A 504 11.15 -31.63 8.21
C TRP A 504 10.89 -33.03 7.67
N ASN A 505 9.96 -33.18 6.74
CA ASN A 505 9.73 -34.46 6.06
C ASN A 505 10.91 -34.86 5.17
N ALA A 506 11.56 -33.90 4.51
CA ALA A 506 12.67 -34.15 3.60
C ALA A 506 14.02 -34.38 4.33
N PHE A 507 14.31 -33.62 5.38
CA PHE A 507 15.64 -33.56 6.00
C PHE A 507 15.69 -34.00 7.48
N GLY A 508 14.53 -34.20 8.11
CA GLY A 508 14.41 -34.47 9.55
C GLY A 508 14.61 -33.23 10.41
N ARG A 509 14.48 -33.41 11.74
CA ARG A 509 14.67 -32.35 12.75
C ARG A 509 16.02 -32.52 13.44
N VAL A 510 16.80 -31.44 13.58
CA VAL A 510 17.94 -31.35 14.52
C VAL A 510 17.59 -30.32 15.58
N PRO A 511 17.83 -30.58 16.87
CA PRO A 511 17.62 -29.60 17.94
C PRO A 511 18.34 -28.27 17.62
N LEU A 512 17.72 -27.16 18.01
CA LEU A 512 18.32 -25.83 17.92
C LEU A 512 19.52 -25.74 18.86
N ASN A 513 20.43 -24.81 18.57
CA ASN A 513 21.68 -24.71 19.32
C ASN A 513 21.49 -24.11 20.74
N GLY A 514 20.34 -23.47 21.00
CA GLY A 514 19.98 -22.84 22.27
C GLY A 514 19.00 -23.62 23.17
N ASP A 515 18.55 -24.82 22.77
CA ASP A 515 17.62 -25.67 23.52
C ASP A 515 18.30 -26.77 24.37
#